data_AF-A0A2I6BYR3-F1
#
_entry.id   AF-A0A2I6BYR3-F1
#
_cell.length_a   1.000
_cell.length_b   1.000
_cell.length_c   1.000
_cell.angle_alpha   90.00
_cell.angle_beta   90.00
_cell.angle_gamma   90.00
#
_symmetry.space_group_name_H-M   'P 1'
#
loop_
_entity.id
_entity.type
_entity.pdbx_description
1 polymer ?
#
loop_
_entity_poly.entity_id
_entity_poly.type
_entity_poly.pdbx_seq_one_letter_code
_entity_poly.pdbx_strand_id
1 'polypeptide(L)'
;MLLKTLFMISITCFLWWRKNIILILLSMEMILTILFISISSMTYMNLSLNSMFMLIMMVVGSSVGISLMVAISRLQNSINSSTIWTLTFVKNYYNNRPNPLHP
;
A
#
# COMPACT_ATOMS: atom_id res chain seq x y z
N MET A 1 11.60 -9.53 -20.70
CA MET A 1 12.49 -8.49 -20.12
C MET A 1 11.69 -7.27 -19.70
N LEU A 2 10.83 -6.74 -20.57
CA LEU A 2 9.97 -5.58 -20.30
C LEU A 2 9.06 -5.71 -19.06
N LEU A 3 8.46 -6.88 -18.83
CA LEU A 3 7.60 -7.08 -17.65
C LEU A 3 8.37 -6.98 -16.33
N LYS A 4 9.63 -7.44 -16.33
CA LYS A 4 10.53 -7.33 -15.16
C LYS A 4 10.91 -5.87 -14.90
N THR A 5 11.16 -5.08 -15.95
CA THR A 5 11.50 -3.66 -15.78
C THR A 5 10.31 -2.87 -15.25
N LEU A 6 9.10 -3.12 -15.75
CA LEU A 6 7.87 -2.50 -15.23
C LEU A 6 7.65 -2.83 -13.76
N PHE A 7 7.87 -4.09 -13.36
CA PHE A 7 7.75 -4.50 -11.96
C PHE A 7 8.74 -3.75 -11.06
N MET A 8 10.01 -3.63 -11.47
CA MET A 8 11.01 -2.89 -10.69
C MET A 8 10.69 -1.40 -10.57
N ILE A 9 10.17 -0.76 -11.64
CA ILE A 9 9.74 0.64 -11.62
C ILE A 9 8.55 0.86 -10.68
N SER A 10 7.61 -0.09 -10.65
CA SER A 10 6.45 -0.01 -9.76
C SER A 10 6.84 -0.10 -8.28
N ILE A 11 7.82 -0.96 -7.94
CA ILE A 11 8.37 -1.07 -6.58
C ILE A 11 9.12 0.21 -6.18
N THR A 12 9.94 0.79 -7.07
CA THR A 12 10.64 2.04 -6.74
C THR A 12 9.66 3.20 -6.56
N CYS A 13 8.59 3.30 -7.35
CA CYS A 13 7.53 4.29 -7.14
C CYS A 13 6.81 4.12 -5.80
N PHE A 14 6.48 2.88 -5.41
CA PHE A 14 5.85 2.59 -4.12
C PHE A 14 6.73 3.03 -2.94
N LEU A 15 8.04 2.79 -3.03
CA LEU A 15 9.00 3.15 -1.98
C LEU A 15 9.31 4.66 -1.92
N TRP A 16 9.22 5.36 -3.05
CA TRP A 16 9.61 6.78 -3.15
C TRP A 16 8.52 7.75 -2.67
N TRP A 17 7.23 7.45 -2.89
CA TRP A 17 6.16 8.42 -2.61
C TRP A 17 5.52 8.27 -1.23
N ARG A 18 5.97 9.09 -0.26
CA ARG A 18 5.52 9.01 1.15
C ARG A 18 4.58 10.13 1.62
N LYS A 19 4.02 10.96 0.73
CA LYS A 19 3.17 12.09 1.16
C LYS A 19 1.68 11.91 0.87
N ASN A 20 1.33 11.26 -0.24
CA ASN A 20 -0.05 11.09 -0.68
C ASN A 20 -0.45 9.62 -0.66
N ILE A 21 -1.43 9.27 0.18
CA ILE A 21 -1.94 7.90 0.31
C ILE A 21 -2.49 7.37 -1.03
N ILE A 22 -3.13 8.24 -1.83
CA ILE A 22 -3.60 7.90 -3.19
C ILE A 22 -2.47 7.39 -4.09
N LEU A 23 -1.29 8.01 -4.05
CA LEU A 23 -0.15 7.61 -4.88
C LEU A 23 0.42 6.24 -4.43
N ILE A 24 0.35 5.96 -3.14
CA ILE A 24 0.70 4.65 -2.57
C ILE A 24 -0.31 3.59 -3.02
N LEU A 25 -1.61 3.89 -2.99
CA LEU A 25 -2.64 2.98 -3.47
C LEU A 25 -2.49 2.68 -4.97
N LEU A 26 -2.26 3.71 -5.78
CA LEU A 26 -2.08 3.58 -7.22
C LEU A 26 -0.86 2.72 -7.57
N SER A 27 0.26 2.91 -6.87
CA SER A 27 1.45 2.07 -7.10
C SER A 27 1.22 0.61 -6.71
N MET A 28 0.44 0.33 -5.67
CA MET A 28 0.02 -1.04 -5.33
C MET A 28 -0.86 -1.66 -6.42
N GLU A 29 -1.81 -0.90 -6.98
CA GLU A 29 -2.67 -1.37 -8.06
C GLU A 29 -1.88 -1.67 -9.34
N MET A 30 -0.86 -0.86 -9.65
CA MET A 30 0.07 -1.13 -10.76
C MET A 30 0.90 -2.40 -10.54
N ILE A 31 1.35 -2.68 -9.31
CA ILE A 31 2.06 -3.93 -8.99
C ILE A 31 1.15 -5.14 -9.21
N LEU A 32 -0.09 -5.08 -8.71
CA LEU A 32 -1.06 -6.17 -8.82
C LEU A 32 -1.49 -6.44 -10.27
N THR A 33 -1.67 -5.40 -11.09
CA THR A 33 -1.97 -5.57 -12.53
C THR A 33 -0.82 -6.21 -13.30
N ILE A 34 0.42 -5.82 -13.02
CA ILE A 34 1.61 -6.45 -13.61
C ILE A 34 1.71 -7.93 -13.21
N LEU A 35 1.43 -8.26 -11.94
CA LEU A 35 1.36 -9.65 -11.48
C LEU A 35 0.27 -10.42 -12.20
N PHE A 36 -0.92 -9.83 -12.38
CA PHE A 36 -2.01 -10.46 -13.13
C PHE A 36 -1.62 -10.78 -14.58
N ILE A 37 -1.03 -9.81 -15.29
CA ILE A 37 -0.55 -10.00 -16.65
C ILE A 37 0.56 -11.07 -16.70
N SER A 38 1.46 -11.08 -15.71
CA SER A 38 2.53 -12.08 -15.61
C SER A 38 1.98 -13.50 -15.50
N ILE A 39 0.97 -13.71 -14.64
CA ILE A 39 0.36 -15.01 -14.41
C ILE A 39 -0.47 -15.42 -15.63
N SER A 40 -1.31 -14.52 -16.14
CA SER A 40 -2.12 -14.73 -17.34
C SER A 40 -1.29 -15.13 -18.55
N SER A 41 -0.11 -14.53 -18.73
CA SER A 41 0.79 -14.85 -19.85
C SER A 41 1.52 -16.17 -19.70
N MET A 42 1.64 -16.71 -18.50
CA MET A 42 2.26 -18.02 -18.24
C MET A 42 1.24 -19.16 -18.32
N THR A 43 -0.03 -18.89 -18.00
CA THR A 43 -1.10 -19.88 -17.91
C THR A 43 -1.91 -19.94 -19.20
N TYR A 44 -1.30 -20.36 -20.31
CA TYR A 44 -1.96 -20.34 -21.62
C TYR A 44 -3.02 -21.43 -21.86
N MET A 45 -3.22 -22.41 -20.95
CA MET A 45 -4.05 -23.56 -21.30
C MET A 45 -5.09 -24.05 -20.28
N ASN A 46 -5.12 -23.66 -18.98
CA ASN A 46 -6.09 -24.29 -18.06
C ASN A 46 -6.42 -23.58 -16.73
N LEU A 47 -6.50 -22.24 -16.68
CA LEU A 47 -6.59 -21.53 -15.39
C LEU A 47 -7.60 -20.37 -15.32
N SER A 48 -8.77 -20.49 -15.96
CA SER A 48 -9.81 -19.44 -15.93
C SER A 48 -10.34 -19.13 -14.52
N LEU A 49 -10.45 -20.13 -13.64
CA LEU A 49 -10.96 -19.92 -12.28
C LEU A 49 -9.96 -19.21 -11.36
N ASN A 50 -8.68 -19.58 -11.38
CA ASN A 50 -7.69 -18.93 -10.50
C ASN A 50 -7.41 -17.49 -10.95
N SER A 51 -7.43 -17.20 -12.26
CA SER A 51 -7.31 -15.84 -12.75
C SER A 51 -8.52 -14.97 -12.35
N MET A 52 -9.73 -15.53 -12.36
CA MET A 52 -10.93 -14.85 -11.85
C MET A 52 -10.86 -14.60 -10.34
N PHE A 53 -10.44 -15.58 -9.53
CA PHE A 53 -10.25 -15.39 -8.09
C PHE A 53 -9.22 -14.29 -7.78
N MET A 54 -8.14 -14.23 -8.55
CA MET A 54 -7.12 -13.22 -8.37
C MET A 54 -7.62 -11.80 -8.71
N LEU A 55 -8.45 -11.66 -9.74
CA LEU A 55 -9.13 -10.39 -10.05
C LEU A 55 -10.08 -9.95 -8.93
N ILE A 56 -10.86 -10.89 -8.36
CA ILE A 56 -11.75 -10.60 -7.24
C ILE A 56 -10.95 -10.12 -6.02
N MET A 57 -9.86 -10.81 -5.69
CA MET A 57 -9.00 -10.42 -4.57
C MET A 57 -8.33 -9.04 -4.80
N MET A 58 -7.99 -8.70 -6.05
CA MET A 58 -7.52 -7.35 -6.42
C MET A 58 -8.58 -6.28 -6.12
N VAL A 59 -9.82 -6.49 -6.55
CA VAL A 59 -10.93 -5.56 -6.34
C VAL A 59 -11.27 -5.41 -4.85
N VAL A 60 -11.28 -6.52 -4.10
CA VAL A 60 -11.49 -6.49 -2.64
C VAL A 60 -10.36 -5.69 -1.98
N GLY A 61 -9.10 -5.97 -2.31
CA GLY A 61 -7.96 -5.25 -1.75
C GLY A 61 -7.99 -3.73 -2.01
N SER A 62 -8.31 -3.31 -3.23
CA SER A 62 -8.40 -1.89 -3.57
C SER A 62 -9.59 -1.20 -2.88
N SER A 63 -10.76 -1.85 -2.82
CA SER A 63 -11.93 -1.31 -2.12
C SER A 63 -11.66 -1.09 -0.62
N VAL A 64 -10.98 -2.04 0.03
CA VAL A 64 -10.56 -1.90 1.43
C VAL A 64 -9.53 -0.79 1.57
N GLY A 65 -8.53 -0.70 0.69
CA GLY A 65 -7.55 0.38 0.69
C GLY A 65 -8.17 1.78 0.56
N ILE A 66 -9.16 1.94 -0.33
CA ILE A 66 -9.88 3.22 -0.51
C ILE A 66 -10.73 3.53 0.72
N SER A 67 -11.43 2.55 1.29
CA SER A 67 -12.22 2.74 2.51
C SER A 67 -11.35 3.19 3.70
N LEU A 68 -10.15 2.62 3.84
CA LEU A 68 -9.18 3.02 4.86
C LEU A 68 -8.69 4.45 4.62
N MET A 69 -8.43 4.82 3.36
CA MET A 69 -8.07 6.19 3.01
C MET A 69 -9.17 7.19 3.36
N VAL A 70 -10.44 6.86 3.12
CA VAL A 70 -11.60 7.69 3.50
C VAL A 70 -11.75 7.77 5.02
N ALA A 71 -11.50 6.69 5.75
CA ALA A 71 -11.53 6.71 7.22
C ALA A 71 -10.44 7.63 7.79
N ILE A 72 -9.21 7.53 7.26
CA ILE A 72 -8.08 8.38 7.68
C ILE A 72 -8.32 9.84 7.32
N SER A 73 -8.85 10.13 6.12
CA SER A 73 -9.12 11.50 5.70
C SER A 73 -10.16 12.17 6.59
N ARG A 74 -11.19 11.44 7.03
CA ARG A 74 -12.18 11.93 8.00
C ARG A 74 -11.59 12.14 9.40
N LEU A 75 -10.70 11.25 9.83
CA LEU A 75 -10.11 11.31 11.16
C LEU A 75 -9.09 12.45 11.32
N GLN A 76 -8.41 12.84 10.25
CA GLN A 76 -7.29 13.79 10.29
C GLN A 76 -7.51 15.05 9.45
N ASN A 77 -8.68 15.19 8.81
CA ASN A 77 -9.06 16.27 7.90
C ASN A 77 -8.00 16.60 6.83
N SER A 78 -7.07 15.67 6.59
CA SER A 78 -5.91 15.82 5.73
C SER A 78 -5.52 14.46 5.13
N ILE A 79 -5.00 14.49 3.91
CA ILE A 79 -4.66 13.31 3.11
C ILE A 79 -3.18 12.92 3.29
N ASN A 80 -2.46 13.64 4.16
CA ASN A 80 -1.03 13.45 4.37
C ASN A 80 -0.74 12.13 5.11
N SER A 81 0.10 11.29 4.54
CA SER A 81 0.51 9.99 5.13
C SER A 81 1.52 10.10 6.29
N SER A 82 1.97 11.31 6.66
CA SER A 82 2.93 11.52 7.74
C SER A 82 2.38 11.09 9.10
N THR A 83 1.09 11.20 9.30
CA THR A 83 0.38 10.88 10.54
C THR A 83 0.23 9.38 10.78
N ILE A 84 0.14 8.56 9.73
CA ILE A 84 0.19 7.08 9.84
C ILE A 84 1.52 6.66 10.48
N TRP A 85 2.61 7.34 10.11
CA TRP A 85 3.94 7.10 10.67
C TRP A 85 4.11 7.65 12.09
N THR A 86 3.29 8.59 12.54
CA THR A 86 3.36 9.05 13.94
C THR A 86 2.84 8.01 14.94
N LEU A 87 1.87 7.17 14.55
CA LEU A 87 1.33 6.13 15.44
C LEU A 87 2.37 5.05 15.79
N THR A 88 3.37 4.81 14.94
CA THR A 88 4.49 3.90 15.25
C THR A 88 5.54 4.54 16.17
N PHE A 89 5.68 5.87 16.19
CA PHE A 89 6.73 6.57 16.94
C PHE A 89 6.32 7.09 18.33
N VAL A 90 5.03 7.31 18.59
CA VAL A 90 4.58 7.88 19.87
C VAL A 90 4.93 6.98 21.07
N LYS A 91 4.96 5.65 20.91
CA LYS A 91 5.30 4.75 22.01
C LYS A 91 6.77 4.80 22.42
N ASN A 92 7.69 5.14 21.52
CA ASN A 92 9.13 5.20 21.82
C ASN A 92 9.55 6.51 22.50
N TYR A 93 8.78 7.59 22.36
CA TYR A 93 9.15 8.86 23.00
C TYR A 93 8.71 8.96 24.47
N TYR A 94 7.65 8.25 24.86
CA TYR A 94 7.17 8.26 26.25
C TYR A 94 8.02 7.40 27.19
N ASN A 95 8.76 6.41 26.68
CA ASN A 95 9.57 5.52 27.51
C ASN A 95 10.97 6.08 27.83
N ASN A 96 11.38 7.18 27.21
CA ASN A 96 12.72 7.78 27.34
C ASN A 96 12.73 9.14 28.05
N ARG A 97 11.66 9.54 28.75
CA ARG A 97 11.78 10.69 29.67
C ARG A 97 12.45 10.20 30.97
N PRO A 98 13.65 10.67 31.34
CA PRO A 98 14.08 10.55 32.72
C PRO A 98 13.07 11.33 33.58
N ASN A 99 12.61 10.71 34.66
CA ASN A 99 11.71 11.32 35.63
C ASN A 99 12.17 12.75 35.94
N PRO A 100 11.31 13.77 35.86
CA PRO A 100 11.67 15.07 36.40
C PRO A 100 11.87 14.88 37.90
N LEU A 101 13.10 15.17 38.35
CA LEU A 101 13.43 15.37 39.76
C LEU A 101 12.39 16.33 40.35
N HIS A 102 11.55 15.79 41.24
CA HIS A 102 10.68 16.60 42.07
C HIS A 102 11.57 17.30 43.12
N PRO A 103 11.36 18.61 43.38
CA PRO A 103 12.03 19.33 44.47
C PRO A 103 11.60 18.82 45.85
#